data_AF-A0A6B8RHY4-F1
#
_entry.id   AF-A0A6B8RHY4-F1
#
_cell.length_a   1.000
_cell.length_b   1.000
_cell.length_c   1.000
_cell.angle_alpha   90.00
_cell.angle_beta   90.00
_cell.angle_gamma   90.00
#
_symmetry.space_group_name_H-M   'P 1'
#
loop_
_entity.id
_entity.type
_entity.pdbx_description
1 polymer ?
#
loop_
_entity_poly.entity_id
_entity_poly.type
_entity_poly.pdbx_seq_one_letter_code
_entity_poly.pdbx_strand_id
1 'polypeptide(L)'
;MSEYNLSFDEAIEKCFDNEGLIRGENFSNGNYVKNIDGMLVLINGSYSHKMIDDFLLTKSVYSQKYKLFSYPNSNPEHPSNI
;
A
#
# COMPACT_ATOMS: atom_id res chain seq x y z
N MET A 1 -20.20 -7.82 -1.26
CA MET A 1 -19.17 -7.79 -0.19
C MET A 1 -18.39 -6.50 -0.36
N SER A 2 -18.16 -5.73 0.71
CA SER A 2 -17.33 -4.52 0.62
C SER A 2 -15.91 -4.93 0.23
N GLU A 3 -15.31 -4.21 -0.73
CA GLU A 3 -13.92 -4.47 -1.13
C GLU A 3 -12.90 -4.09 -0.04
N TYR A 4 -13.34 -3.31 0.96
CA TYR A 4 -12.58 -2.94 2.15
C TYR A 4 -12.90 -3.89 3.30
N ASN A 5 -12.16 -5.00 3.37
CA ASN A 5 -12.43 -6.10 4.29
C ASN A 5 -11.26 -6.39 5.25
N LEU A 6 -10.08 -5.82 5.02
CA LEU A 6 -8.89 -6.03 5.85
C LEU A 6 -8.88 -5.07 7.04
N SER A 7 -8.43 -5.57 8.19
CA SER A 7 -7.94 -4.75 9.30
C SER A 7 -6.60 -4.09 8.95
N PHE A 8 -6.15 -3.16 9.79
CA PHE A 8 -4.83 -2.54 9.64
C PHE A 8 -3.72 -3.58 9.66
N ASP A 9 -3.71 -4.47 10.66
CA ASP A 9 -2.65 -5.47 10.84
C ASP A 9 -2.58 -6.43 9.63
N GLU A 10 -3.73 -6.96 9.19
CA GLU A 10 -3.78 -7.83 8.00
C GLU A 10 -3.31 -7.11 6.72
N ALA A 11 -3.67 -5.84 6.55
CA ALA A 11 -3.27 -5.07 5.39
C ALA A 11 -1.76 -4.82 5.40
N ILE A 12 -1.20 -4.51 6.57
CA ILE A 12 0.23 -4.23 6.74
C ILE A 12 1.06 -5.49 6.51
N GLU A 13 0.67 -6.63 7.10
CA GLU A 13 1.34 -7.93 6.84
C GLU A 13 1.38 -8.23 5.34
N LYS A 14 0.22 -8.14 4.67
CA LYS A 14 0.13 -8.37 3.21
C LYS A 14 0.97 -7.40 2.39
N CYS A 15 1.07 -6.14 2.83
CA CYS A 15 1.90 -5.15 2.17
C CYS A 15 3.39 -5.46 2.37
N PHE A 16 3.80 -5.87 3.58
CA PHE A 16 5.18 -6.28 3.89
C PHE A 16 5.61 -7.54 3.13
N ASP A 17 4.69 -8.50 2.99
CA ASP A 17 4.90 -9.74 2.23
C ASP A 17 4.90 -9.52 0.70
N ASN A 18 4.83 -8.26 0.25
CA ASN A 18 4.81 -7.86 -1.16
C ASN A 18 3.62 -8.43 -1.95
N GLU A 19 2.50 -8.78 -1.30
CA GLU A 19 1.29 -9.23 -1.98
C GLU A 19 0.61 -8.11 -2.80
N GLY A 20 0.88 -6.84 -2.46
CA GLY A 20 0.31 -5.70 -3.17
C GLY A 20 0.41 -4.37 -2.43
N LEU A 21 -0.29 -3.40 -2.98
CA LEU A 21 -0.51 -2.07 -2.41
C LEU A 21 -1.76 -2.09 -1.53
N ILE A 22 -1.78 -1.34 -0.45
CA ILE A 22 -2.99 -1.22 0.38
C ILE A 22 -3.58 0.19 0.29
N ARG A 23 -4.90 0.28 0.43
CA ARG A 23 -5.63 1.56 0.53
C ARG A 23 -6.60 1.50 1.69
N GLY A 24 -6.64 2.54 2.52
CA GLY A 24 -7.70 2.71 3.52
C GLY A 24 -9.00 3.24 2.90
N GLU A 25 -10.15 2.98 3.51
CA GLU A 25 -11.45 3.42 2.99
C GLU A 25 -11.59 4.96 2.91
N ASN A 26 -10.87 5.67 3.80
CA ASN A 26 -10.87 7.12 3.88
C ASN A 26 -9.76 7.77 3.02
N PHE A 27 -8.95 6.98 2.33
CA PHE A 27 -7.88 7.52 1.49
C PHE A 27 -8.49 8.08 0.20
N SER A 28 -8.05 9.26 -0.22
CA SER A 28 -8.48 9.77 -1.53
C SER A 28 -8.00 8.83 -2.64
N ASN A 29 -8.85 8.61 -3.66
CA ASN A 29 -8.51 7.78 -4.81
C ASN A 29 -7.14 8.17 -5.39
N GLY A 30 -6.34 7.17 -5.75
CA GLY A 30 -4.98 7.38 -6.24
C GLY A 30 -3.90 7.29 -5.18
N ASN A 31 -4.23 7.41 -3.89
CA ASN A 31 -3.28 7.25 -2.78
C ASN A 31 -3.27 5.79 -2.28
N TYR A 32 -2.08 5.19 -2.21
CA TYR A 32 -1.87 3.82 -1.75
C TYR A 32 -0.63 3.73 -0.88
N VAL A 33 -0.56 2.73 0.00
CA VAL A 33 0.66 2.40 0.75
C VAL A 33 1.34 1.23 0.06
N LYS A 34 2.66 1.32 -0.07
CA LYS A 34 3.55 0.35 -0.69
C LYS A 34 4.68 -0.02 0.28
N ASN A 35 5.11 -1.27 0.29
CA ASN A 35 6.40 -1.64 0.86
C ASN A 35 7.55 -1.36 -0.12
N ILE A 36 8.55 -0.60 0.32
CA ILE A 36 9.82 -0.34 -0.39
C ILE A 36 10.93 -0.65 0.60
N ASP A 37 11.67 -1.75 0.37
CA ASP A 37 12.82 -2.17 1.17
C ASP A 37 12.55 -2.24 2.69
N GLY A 38 11.36 -2.73 3.08
CA GLY A 38 10.96 -2.84 4.48
C GLY A 38 10.41 -1.54 5.08
N MET A 39 10.16 -0.52 4.26
CA MET A 39 9.51 0.72 4.66
C MET A 39 8.17 0.89 3.96
N LEU A 40 7.16 1.33 4.71
CA LEU A 40 5.86 1.66 4.16
C LEU A 40 5.86 3.09 3.63
N VAL A 41 5.52 3.26 2.36
CA VAL A 41 5.56 4.53 1.63
C VAL A 41 4.21 4.82 0.98
N LEU A 42 3.72 6.06 1.11
CA LEU A 42 2.49 6.52 0.44
C LEU A 42 2.88 6.91 -0.97
N ILE A 43 2.18 6.35 -1.93
CA ILE A 43 2.32 6.66 -3.34
C ILE A 43 1.01 7.27 -3.83
N ASN A 44 1.12 8.26 -4.72
CA ASN A 44 -0.03 8.85 -5.41
C ASN A 44 0.16 8.66 -6.92
N GLY A 45 -0.61 7.75 -7.52
CA GLY A 45 -0.44 7.36 -8.93
C GLY A 45 0.94 6.74 -9.20
N SER A 46 1.58 7.13 -10.31
CA SER A 46 2.90 6.62 -10.72
C SER A 46 4.09 7.36 -10.07
N TYR A 47 3.84 8.35 -9.22
CA TYR A 47 4.89 9.19 -8.65
C TYR A 47 4.98 8.95 -7.14
N SER A 48 6.17 8.56 -6.67
CA SER A 48 6.54 8.50 -5.25
C SER A 48 6.75 9.93 -4.73
N HIS A 49 5.65 10.65 -4.52
CA HIS A 49 5.71 11.97 -3.93
C HIS A 49 5.87 11.85 -2.42
N LYS A 50 7.12 11.92 -1.96
CA LYS A 50 7.57 12.15 -0.58
C LYS A 50 7.52 10.95 0.36
N MET A 51 8.61 10.80 1.12
CA MET A 51 8.61 10.08 2.40
C MET A 51 7.40 10.54 3.22
N ILE A 52 6.61 9.60 3.71
CA ILE A 52 5.62 9.90 4.75
C ILE A 52 6.40 10.02 6.07
N ASP A 53 6.80 11.23 6.46
CA ASP A 53 7.18 11.47 7.86
C ASP A 53 5.93 11.50 8.78
N ASP A 54 4.75 11.75 8.20
CA ASP A 54 3.47 11.86 8.91
C ASP A 54 2.61 10.60 8.82
N PHE A 55 3.19 9.38 8.85
CA PHE A 55 2.41 8.21 9.27
C PHE A 55 2.23 8.28 10.79
N LEU A 56 1.61 9.37 11.25
CA LEU A 56 1.06 9.52 12.58
C LEU A 56 -0.01 8.43 12.67
N LEU A 57 0.38 7.29 13.26
CA LEU A 57 -0.47 6.19 13.70
C LEU A 57 -1.46 6.73 14.73
N THR A 58 -2.44 7.50 14.25
CA THR A 58 -3.55 7.97 15.04
C THR A 58 -4.50 6.80 15.25
N LYS A 59 -5.26 6.79 16.36
CA LYS A 59 -6.25 5.73 16.64
C LYS A 59 -7.21 5.46 15.47
N SER A 60 -7.41 6.43 14.58
CA SER A 60 -8.26 6.30 13.40
C SER A 60 -7.74 5.27 12.38
N VAL A 61 -6.43 5.02 12.35
CA VAL A 61 -5.79 4.07 11.43
C VAL A 61 -6.21 2.63 11.75
N TYR A 62 -6.32 2.30 13.03
CA TYR A 62 -6.79 0.98 13.48
C TYR A 62 -8.31 0.78 13.34
N SER A 63 -9.09 1.87 13.30
CA SER A 63 -10.56 1.78 13.19
C SER A 63 -11.08 1.69 11.76
N GLN A 64 -10.26 2.01 10.76
CA GLN A 64 -10.69 1.97 9.35
C GLN A 64 -10.47 0.59 8.72
N LYS A 65 -11.16 0.32 7.61
CA LYS A 65 -10.95 -0.87 6.78
C LYS A 65 -10.04 -0.61 5.58
N TYR A 66 -9.37 -1.67 5.16
CA TYR A 66 -8.38 -1.64 4.09
C TYR A 66 -8.75 -2.60 2.96
N LYS A 67 -8.25 -2.28 1.77
CA LYS A 67 -8.32 -3.11 0.56
C LYS A 67 -6.91 -3.34 0.03
N LEU A 68 -6.64 -4.58 -0.39
CA LEU A 68 -5.43 -4.94 -1.13
C LEU A 68 -5.66 -4.72 -2.63
N PHE A 69 -4.69 -4.10 -3.27
CA PHE A 69 -4.55 -3.99 -4.71
C PHE A 69 -3.30 -4.78 -5.09
N SER A 70 -3.52 -5.97 -5.64
CA SER A 70 -2.42 -6.78 -6.18
C SER A 70 -1.64 -5.96 -7.20
N TYR A 71 -0.32 -6.10 -7.19
CA TYR A 71 0.47 -5.54 -8.27
C TYR A 71 -0.07 -6.09 -9.60
N PRO A 72 -0.20 -5.27 -10.65
CA PRO A 72 -0.37 -5.84 -11.98
C PRO A 72 0.78 -6.82 -12.18
N ASN A 73 0.50 -8.02 -12.70
CA ASN A 73 1.52 -8.98 -13.14
C ASN A 73 2.34 -8.34 -14.27
N SER A 74 3.24 -7.43 -13.92
CA SER A 74 4.39 -7.03 -14.71
C SER A 74 5.57 -7.52 -13.91
N ASN A 75 5.92 -8.79 -14.15
CA ASN A 75 7.14 -9.41 -13.68
C ASN A 75 8.30 -8.45 -14.01
N PRO A 76 8.92 -7.75 -13.05
CA PRO A 76 10.12 -6.97 -13.31
C PRO A 76 11.33 -7.89 -13.11
N GLU A 77 11.27 -9.10 -13.67
CA GLU A 77 12.45 -9.95 -13.76
C GLU A 77 13.28 -9.44 -14.93
N HIS A 78 14.39 -8.81 -14.56
CA HIS A 78 15.54 -8.46 -15.39
C HIS A 78 15.38 -7.32 -16.42
N PRO A 79 16.18 -6.24 -16.32
CA PRO A 79 16.61 -5.56 -17.53
C PRO A 79 17.44 -6.56 -18.33
N SER A 80 16.89 -7.05 -19.44
CA SER A 80 17.66 -7.72 -20.48
C SER A 80 18.72 -6.73 -20.96
N ASN A 81 19.95 -6.92 -20.51
CA ASN A 81 21.12 -6.38 -21.19
C ASN A 81 21.19 -7.02 -22.58
N ILE A 82 20.71 -6.31 -23.61
CA ILE A 82 21.17 -6.41 -25.01
C ILE A 82 21.16 -5.01 -25.61
#